data_AF-A0A930RF52-F1
#
_entry.id   AF-A0A930RF52-F1
#
_cell.length_a   1.000
_cell.length_b   1.000
_cell.length_c   1.000
_cell.angle_alpha   90.00
_cell.angle_beta   90.00
_cell.angle_gamma   90.00
#
_symmetry.space_group_name_H-M   'P 1'
#
loop_
_entity.id
_entity.type
_entity.pdbx_description
1 polymer ?
#
loop_
_entity_poly.entity_id
_entity_poly.type
_entity_poly.pdbx_seq_one_letter_code
_entity_poly.pdbx_strand_id
1 'polypeptide(L)'
;IIKHAGRGAIDFMLVNNAPIAEELRRKYETQGIYPVAVDEERINALGIGFVGADIINQSDAVRHDPDKLSRNVMRMVYDFRVN
;
A
#
# COMPACT_ATOMS: atom_id res chain seq x y z
N ILE A 1 -6.26 -12.87 2.93
CA ILE A 1 -5.48 -13.17 4.16
C ILE A 1 -6.42 -13.45 5.34
N ILE A 2 -7.23 -12.49 5.80
CA ILE A 2 -8.12 -12.65 6.98
C ILE A 2 -9.00 -13.91 6.94
N LYS A 3 -9.62 -14.24 5.80
CA LYS A 3 -10.42 -15.48 5.65
C LYS A 3 -9.63 -16.77 5.98
N HIS A 4 -8.32 -16.76 5.77
CA HIS A 4 -7.46 -17.93 5.90
C HIS A 4 -6.65 -17.92 7.21
N ALA A 5 -6.19 -16.75 7.66
CA ALA A 5 -5.35 -16.59 8.85
C ALA A 5 -6.12 -16.13 10.11
N GLY A 6 -7.39 -15.76 9.98
CA GLY A 6 -8.21 -15.20 11.06
C GLY A 6 -8.12 -13.67 11.18
N ARG A 7 -9.04 -13.08 11.96
CA ARG A 7 -8.98 -11.66 12.35
C ARG A 7 -7.84 -11.47 13.35
N GLY A 8 -7.17 -10.31 13.30
CA GLY A 8 -6.00 -10.02 14.13
C GLY A 8 -4.67 -10.56 13.59
N ALA A 9 -4.66 -11.26 12.44
CA ALA A 9 -3.42 -11.70 11.79
C ALA A 9 -2.66 -10.58 11.08
N ILE A 10 -3.26 -9.40 10.92
CA ILE A 10 -2.67 -8.22 10.31
C ILE A 10 -3.01 -7.04 11.22
N ASP A 11 -1.98 -6.36 11.72
CA ASP A 11 -2.16 -5.14 12.52
C ASP A 11 -2.28 -3.89 11.64
N PHE A 12 -1.47 -3.79 10.59
CA PHE A 12 -1.42 -2.63 9.71
C PHE A 12 -1.32 -3.01 8.23
N MET A 13 -1.87 -2.16 7.37
CA MET A 13 -1.69 -2.23 5.93
C MET A 13 -1.05 -0.94 5.41
N LEU A 14 0.13 -1.09 4.81
CA LEU A 14 0.83 -0.02 4.09
C LEU A 14 0.38 -0.02 2.62
N VAL A 15 -0.13 1.11 2.16
CA VAL A 15 -0.74 1.25 0.82
C VAL A 15 -0.12 2.43 0.09
N ASN A 16 0.09 2.27 -1.21
CA ASN A 16 0.54 3.38 -2.06
C ASN A 16 -0.57 4.43 -2.21
N ASN A 17 -0.27 5.70 -1.92
CA ASN A 17 -1.17 6.83 -2.18
C ASN A 17 -0.63 7.82 -3.24
N ALA A 18 0.54 7.54 -3.82
CA ALA A 18 1.07 8.35 -4.91
C ALA A 18 0.33 8.05 -6.23
N PRO A 19 -0.01 9.07 -7.03
CA PRO A 19 -0.65 8.87 -8.31
C PRO A 19 0.27 8.12 -9.28
N ILE A 20 -0.31 7.23 -10.08
CA ILE A 20 0.39 6.57 -11.18
C ILE A 20 0.35 7.47 -12.41
N ALA A 21 1.50 7.63 -13.07
CA ALA A 21 1.63 8.41 -14.30
C ALA A 21 0.64 7.92 -15.37
N GLU A 22 -0.01 8.84 -16.06
CA GLU A 22 -1.11 8.52 -16.97
C GLU A 22 -0.70 7.56 -18.10
N GLU A 23 0.49 7.73 -18.66
CA GLU A 23 1.01 6.87 -19.72
C GLU A 23 1.15 5.42 -19.26
N LEU A 24 1.70 5.22 -18.05
CA LEU A 24 1.83 3.89 -17.44
C LEU A 24 0.46 3.31 -17.08
N ARG A 25 -0.46 4.14 -16.56
CA ARG A 25 -1.83 3.71 -16.27
C ARG A 25 -2.52 3.17 -17.52
N ARG A 26 -2.49 3.92 -18.63
CA ARG A 26 -3.06 3.50 -19.92
C ARG A 26 -2.41 2.21 -20.43
N LYS A 27 -1.07 2.10 -20.32
CA LYS A 27 -0.35 0.87 -20.70
C LYS A 27 -0.84 -0.34 -19.88
N TYR A 28 -1.03 -0.20 -18.57
CA TYR A 28 -1.56 -1.27 -17.73
C TYR A 28 -3.03 -1.59 -18.04
N GLU A 29 -3.86 -0.59 -18.32
CA GLU A 29 -5.26 -0.77 -18.71
C GLU A 29 -5.38 -1.64 -19.98
N THR A 30 -4.49 -1.47 -20.97
CA THR A 30 -4.47 -2.35 -22.17
C THR A 30 -4.17 -3.82 -21.86
N GLN A 31 -3.59 -4.11 -20.69
CA GLN A 31 -3.30 -5.46 -20.20
C GLN A 31 -4.37 -5.96 -19.21
N GLY A 32 -5.44 -5.18 -19.00
CA GLY A 32 -6.47 -5.47 -17.99
C GLY A 32 -6.00 -5.28 -16.55
N ILE A 33 -4.90 -4.53 -16.34
CA ILE A 33 -4.33 -4.25 -15.02
C ILE A 33 -4.78 -2.86 -14.58
N TYR A 34 -5.36 -2.78 -13.39
CA TYR A 34 -5.88 -1.54 -12.81
C TYR A 34 -5.29 -1.31 -11.42
N PRO A 35 -5.11 -0.06 -10.99
CA PRO A 35 -4.76 0.25 -9.61
C PRO A 35 -5.81 -0.33 -8.65
N VAL A 36 -5.36 -0.88 -7.52
CA VAL A 36 -6.26 -1.38 -6.48
C VAL A 36 -6.97 -0.18 -5.84
N ALA A 37 -8.30 -0.19 -5.87
CA ALA A 37 -9.10 0.79 -5.15
C ALA A 37 -8.95 0.57 -3.63
N VAL A 38 -8.66 1.66 -2.91
CA VAL A 38 -8.37 1.63 -1.48
C VAL A 38 -9.55 2.23 -0.74
N ASP A 39 -10.13 1.47 0.17
CA ASP A 39 -11.25 1.88 1.00
C ASP A 39 -10.82 1.83 2.46
N GLU A 40 -10.36 2.97 2.97
CA GLU A 40 -9.83 3.10 4.33
C GLU A 40 -10.86 2.72 5.40
N GLU A 41 -12.14 3.08 5.21
CA GLU A 41 -13.20 2.76 6.17
C GLU A 41 -13.41 1.24 6.27
N ARG A 42 -13.45 0.53 5.13
CA ARG A 42 -13.55 -0.94 5.12
C ARG A 42 -12.32 -1.60 5.72
N ILE A 43 -11.13 -1.05 5.50
CA ILE A 43 -9.88 -1.55 6.09
C ILE A 43 -9.92 -1.42 7.61
N ASN A 44 -10.26 -0.23 8.11
CA ASN A 44 -10.38 0.04 9.55
C ASN A 44 -11.48 -0.83 10.19
N ALA A 45 -12.61 -1.09 9.50
CA ALA A 45 -13.66 -2.00 9.97
C ALA A 45 -13.21 -3.47 10.11
N LEU A 46 -12.11 -3.86 9.44
CA LEU A 46 -11.45 -5.16 9.65
C LEU A 46 -10.59 -5.19 10.92
N GLY A 47 -10.40 -4.06 11.59
CA GLY A 47 -9.50 -3.88 12.74
C GLY A 47 -8.04 -3.75 12.32
N ILE A 48 -7.79 -3.35 11.08
CA ILE A 48 -6.45 -3.20 10.50
C ILE A 48 -6.16 -1.71 10.39
N GLY A 49 -5.07 -1.24 10.97
CA GLY A 49 -4.64 0.15 10.83
C GLY A 49 -4.21 0.46 9.40
N PHE A 50 -4.53 1.66 8.93
CA PHE A 50 -4.23 2.11 7.57
C PHE A 50 -3.04 3.07 7.55
N VAL A 51 -2.08 2.83 6.65
CA VAL A 51 -0.95 3.73 6.41
C VAL A 51 -0.83 3.99 4.91
N GLY A 52 -1.15 5.22 4.48
CA GLY A 52 -0.95 5.68 3.10
C GLY A 52 0.39 6.37 2.92
N ALA A 53 1.18 5.98 1.93
CA ALA A 53 2.45 6.64 1.61
C ALA A 53 2.83 6.53 0.13
N ASP A 54 3.70 7.42 -0.34
CA ASP A 54 4.41 7.24 -1.60
C ASP A 54 5.46 6.14 -1.42
N ILE A 55 5.23 4.99 -2.02
CA ILE A 55 6.09 3.81 -1.94
C ILE A 55 6.42 3.23 -3.31
N ILE A 56 6.24 4.00 -4.39
CA ILE A 56 6.43 3.51 -5.76
C ILE A 56 7.53 4.24 -6.52
N ASN A 57 8.15 3.50 -7.44
CA ASN A 57 8.94 3.99 -8.55
C ASN A 57 8.17 3.67 -9.84
N GLN A 58 8.31 4.55 -10.83
CA GLN A 58 7.58 4.53 -12.09
C GLN A 58 8.51 4.74 -13.30
N SER A 59 9.81 4.46 -13.20
CA SER A 59 10.77 4.64 -14.32
C SER A 59 10.42 3.79 -15.54
N ASP A 60 10.18 2.49 -15.32
CA ASP A 60 9.94 1.50 -16.39
C ASP A 60 8.64 0.71 -16.19
N ALA A 61 8.23 0.59 -14.93
CA ALA A 61 7.03 -0.10 -14.46
C ALA A 61 6.66 0.45 -13.09
N VAL A 62 5.37 0.42 -12.73
CA VAL A 62 4.93 0.71 -11.36
C VAL A 62 5.37 -0.46 -10.47
N ARG A 63 6.34 -0.19 -9.61
CA ARG A 63 6.88 -1.13 -8.63
C ARG A 63 7.09 -0.41 -7.31
N HIS A 64 7.24 -1.17 -6.23
CA HIS A 64 7.69 -0.55 -5.00
C HIS A 64 9.10 0.01 -5.15
N ASP A 65 9.27 1.25 -4.72
CA ASP A 65 10.59 1.85 -4.55
C ASP A 65 11.17 1.31 -3.23
N PRO A 66 12.33 0.60 -3.26
CA PRO A 66 12.85 -0.06 -2.08
C PRO A 66 13.24 0.93 -0.97
N ASP A 67 13.70 2.11 -1.34
CA ASP A 67 14.13 3.13 -0.38
C ASP A 67 12.93 3.82 0.26
N LYS A 68 11.89 4.15 -0.54
CA LYS A 68 10.64 4.70 0.01
C LYS A 68 9.92 3.68 0.87
N LEU A 69 9.85 2.42 0.44
CA LEU A 69 9.19 1.36 1.18
C LEU A 69 9.88 1.13 2.53
N SER A 70 11.21 0.93 2.53
CA SER A 70 11.98 0.68 3.75
C SER A 70 11.88 1.85 4.75
N ARG A 71 11.96 3.10 4.28
CA ARG A 71 11.75 4.27 5.15
C ARG A 71 10.38 4.29 5.81
N ASN A 72 9.31 3.98 5.07
CA ASN A 72 7.95 3.94 5.64
C ASN A 72 7.80 2.80 6.66
N VAL A 73 8.33 1.60 6.37
CA VAL A 73 8.32 0.48 7.32
C VAL A 73 9.08 0.85 8.60
N MET A 74 10.28 1.44 8.48
CA MET A 74 11.05 1.86 9.65
C MET A 74 10.34 2.95 10.45
N ARG A 75 9.74 3.94 9.77
CA ARG A 75 8.92 4.96 10.43
C ARG A 75 7.79 4.34 11.24
N MET A 76 7.04 3.41 10.66
CA MET A 76 5.97 2.68 11.36
C MET A 76 6.52 1.97 12.61
N VAL A 77 7.65 1.28 12.50
CA VAL A 77 8.28 0.61 13.65
C VAL A 77 8.65 1.60 14.77
N TYR A 78 9.15 2.78 14.44
CA TYR A 78 9.47 3.80 15.44
C TYR A 78 8.22 4.44 16.04
N ASP A 79 7.24 4.80 15.22
CA ASP A 79 6.00 5.44 15.67
C ASP A 79 5.21 4.51 16.63
N PHE A 80 5.24 3.18 16.42
CA PHE A 80 4.59 2.21 17.30
C PHE A 80 5.41 1.80 18.53
N ARG A 81 6.71 2.10 18.58
CA ARG A 81 7.55 1.82 19.76
C ARG A 81 7.48 2.92 20.81
N VAL A 82 7.06 4.13 20.43
CA VAL A 82 7.05 5.32 21.29
C VAL A 82 5.63 5.65 21.78
N ASN A 83 4.62 4.88 21.37
CA ASN A 83 3.25 4.90 21.89
C ASN A 83 2.99 3.64 22.73
#